data_AF-A0A956EMS1-F1
#
_entry.id   AF-A0A956EMS1-F1
#
_cell.length_a   1.000
_cell.length_b   1.000
_cell.length_c   1.000
_cell.angle_alpha   90.00
_cell.angle_beta   90.00
_cell.angle_gamma   90.00
#
_symmetry.space_group_name_H-M   'P 1'
#
loop_
_entity.id
_entity.type
_entity.pdbx_description
1 polymer ?
#
loop_
_entity_poly.entity_id
_entity_poly.type
_entity_poly.pdbx_seq_one_letter_code
_entity_poly.pdbx_strand_id
1 'polypeptide(L)'
;MDNPYQAPVYDEPEYDEVVAPERDLSQVPFYQVGLIKLACLSLLTCGFYEVFWFERQFRHQAAHNRERGFSIFRAAFSFFYVQDLVLRVERARRRELGIESTNLRSFAALYMGLILVCRGGLHIMYFLLGDYAVAAGFAAGLFTFVPLVRIQREINRVLARSHPQQGKNRLPRLWEIAMAVAGVALTWYLGYYPLTALIEISLF
;
A
#
# COMPACT_ATOMS: atom_id res chain seq x y z
N MET A 1 -33.92 -33.03 -43.87
CA MET A 1 -34.58 -31.73 -43.67
C MET A 1 -33.66 -30.95 -42.76
N ASP A 2 -32.80 -30.12 -43.33
CA ASP A 2 -31.81 -29.36 -42.59
C ASP A 2 -32.50 -28.17 -41.92
N ASN A 3 -32.24 -28.00 -40.61
CA ASN A 3 -32.84 -26.95 -39.81
C ASN A 3 -32.30 -25.58 -40.28
N PRO A 4 -33.14 -24.68 -40.84
CA PRO A 4 -32.68 -23.40 -41.38
C PRO A 4 -32.31 -22.37 -40.30
N TYR A 5 -32.46 -22.71 -39.01
CA TYR A 5 -32.14 -21.85 -37.86
C TYR A 5 -30.99 -22.41 -37.02
N GLN A 6 -29.91 -22.86 -37.66
CA GLN A 6 -28.68 -23.15 -36.94
C GLN A 6 -28.00 -21.82 -36.59
N ALA A 7 -28.03 -21.46 -35.30
CA ALA A 7 -27.38 -20.25 -34.82
C ALA A 7 -25.88 -20.31 -35.17
N PRO A 8 -25.27 -19.20 -35.64
CA PRO A 8 -23.83 -19.17 -35.88
C PRO A 8 -23.13 -19.53 -34.58
N VAL A 9 -22.25 -20.51 -34.64
CA VAL A 9 -21.33 -20.84 -33.54
C VAL A 9 -20.41 -19.63 -33.43
N TYR A 10 -20.72 -18.75 -32.49
CA TYR A 10 -19.78 -17.73 -32.06
C TYR A 10 -18.71 -18.47 -31.29
N ASP A 11 -17.50 -18.55 -31.84
CA ASP A 11 -16.32 -18.76 -31.03
C ASP A 11 -16.28 -17.58 -30.06
N GLU A 12 -16.77 -17.82 -28.83
CA GLU A 12 -16.56 -16.88 -27.74
C GLU A 12 -15.05 -16.62 -27.73
N PRO A 13 -14.58 -15.36 -27.86
CA PRO A 13 -13.18 -15.10 -27.63
C PRO A 13 -12.93 -15.65 -26.23
N GLU A 14 -12.12 -16.71 -26.16
CA GLU A 14 -11.58 -17.23 -24.94
C GLU A 14 -10.93 -16.03 -24.29
N TYR A 15 -11.65 -15.40 -23.38
CA TYR A 15 -11.07 -14.50 -22.41
C TYR A 15 -10.25 -15.46 -21.56
N ASP A 16 -9.08 -15.84 -22.09
CA ASP A 16 -7.89 -16.01 -21.30
C ASP A 16 -7.87 -14.75 -20.44
N GLU A 17 -8.46 -14.88 -19.27
CA GLU A 17 -8.08 -14.11 -18.12
C GLU A 17 -6.58 -14.32 -18.10
N VAL A 18 -5.83 -13.37 -18.68
CA VAL A 18 -4.38 -13.35 -18.62
C VAL A 18 -4.12 -13.08 -17.14
N VAL A 19 -4.27 -14.12 -16.34
CA VAL A 19 -3.70 -14.30 -15.02
C VAL A 19 -2.24 -14.29 -15.34
N ALA A 20 -1.69 -13.08 -15.43
CA ALA A 20 -0.27 -12.85 -15.60
C ALA A 20 0.41 -13.83 -14.63
N PRO A 21 1.24 -14.75 -15.15
CA PRO A 21 1.69 -15.92 -14.40
C PRO A 21 2.13 -15.41 -13.04
N GLU A 22 1.65 -16.03 -11.96
CA GLU A 22 2.08 -15.71 -10.60
C GLU A 22 3.60 -15.72 -10.62
N ARG A 23 4.20 -14.53 -10.78
CA ARG A 23 5.63 -14.40 -11.02
C ARG A 23 6.30 -15.09 -9.86
N ASP A 24 7.21 -16.02 -10.14
CA ASP A 24 7.89 -16.79 -9.11
C ASP A 24 8.46 -15.82 -8.06
N LEU A 25 7.76 -15.73 -6.93
CA LEU A 25 8.03 -14.76 -5.88
C LEU A 25 9.40 -15.04 -5.25
N SER A 26 9.92 -16.26 -5.41
CA SER A 26 11.22 -16.65 -4.91
C SER A 26 12.37 -15.99 -5.65
N GLN A 27 12.17 -15.61 -6.92
CA GLN A 27 13.25 -15.00 -7.70
C GLN A 27 13.51 -13.56 -7.33
N VAL A 28 12.50 -12.83 -6.82
CA VAL A 28 12.62 -11.38 -6.60
C VAL A 28 12.39 -10.99 -5.14
N PRO A 29 13.39 -10.36 -4.50
CA PRO A 29 13.40 -10.13 -3.05
C PRO A 29 12.35 -9.13 -2.56
N PHE A 30 11.84 -8.26 -3.43
CA PHE A 30 10.93 -7.17 -3.05
C PHE A 30 9.80 -6.99 -4.08
N TYR A 31 8.67 -6.48 -3.60
CA TYR A 31 7.56 -6.14 -4.47
C TYR A 31 7.83 -4.83 -5.24
N GLN A 32 7.69 -4.89 -6.56
CA GLN A 32 7.89 -3.75 -7.44
C GLN A 32 6.56 -3.03 -7.72
N VAL A 33 6.45 -1.76 -7.34
CA VAL A 33 5.29 -0.92 -7.63
C VAL A 33 5.71 0.49 -8.06
N GLY A 34 4.92 1.10 -8.93
CA GLY A 34 5.08 2.50 -9.31
C GLY A 34 4.88 3.44 -8.12
N LEU A 35 5.70 4.50 -8.02
CA LEU A 35 5.63 5.48 -6.93
C LEU A 35 4.30 6.24 -6.93
N ILE A 36 3.83 6.63 -8.13
CA ILE A 36 2.54 7.32 -8.31
C ILE A 36 1.40 6.39 -7.90
N LYS A 37 1.46 5.11 -8.34
CA LYS A 37 0.47 4.10 -7.96
C LYS A 37 0.39 3.92 -6.45
N LEU A 38 1.53 3.81 -5.77
CA LEU A 38 1.59 3.74 -4.31
C LEU A 38 0.95 4.98 -3.66
N ALA A 39 1.34 6.19 -4.10
CA ALA A 39 0.82 7.43 -3.55
C ALA A 39 -0.70 7.59 -3.77
N CYS A 40 -1.18 7.39 -5.00
CA CYS A 40 -2.59 7.50 -5.34
C CYS A 40 -3.44 6.47 -4.60
N LEU A 41 -3.01 5.19 -4.58
CA LEU A 41 -3.77 4.16 -3.89
C LEU A 41 -3.74 4.35 -2.38
N SER A 42 -2.61 4.74 -1.78
CA SER A 42 -2.56 5.08 -0.36
C SER A 42 -3.49 6.24 -0.01
N LEU A 43 -3.55 7.28 -0.84
CA LEU A 43 -4.44 8.42 -0.61
C LEU A 43 -5.92 8.03 -0.77
N LEU A 44 -6.28 7.38 -1.87
CA LEU A 44 -7.66 7.00 -2.17
C LEU A 44 -8.21 5.95 -1.19
N THR A 45 -7.34 5.05 -0.71
CA THR A 45 -7.73 4.05 0.30
C THR A 45 -7.50 4.53 1.73
N CYS A 46 -7.13 5.81 1.94
CA CYS A 46 -6.89 6.39 3.26
C CYS A 46 -5.90 5.58 4.13
N GLY A 47 -4.89 5.00 3.48
CA GLY A 47 -3.82 4.22 4.09
C GLY A 47 -4.04 2.71 4.12
N PHE A 48 -5.22 2.19 3.77
CA PHE A 48 -5.42 0.73 3.73
C PHE A 48 -4.50 0.04 2.71
N TYR A 49 -4.22 0.71 1.59
CA TYR A 49 -3.27 0.20 0.61
C TYR A 49 -1.84 0.07 1.16
N GLU A 50 -1.47 0.82 2.20
CA GLU A 50 -0.16 0.67 2.85
C GLU A 50 -0.05 -0.72 3.50
N VAL A 51 -1.11 -1.20 4.15
CA VAL A 51 -1.15 -2.56 4.73
C VAL A 51 -1.00 -3.60 3.64
N PHE A 52 -1.73 -3.47 2.53
CA PHE A 52 -1.56 -4.35 1.38
C PHE A 52 -0.13 -4.32 0.84
N TRP A 53 0.46 -3.13 0.73
CA TRP A 53 1.83 -2.96 0.27
C TRP A 53 2.82 -3.69 1.19
N PHE A 54 2.68 -3.57 2.52
CA PHE A 54 3.51 -4.30 3.47
C PHE A 54 3.32 -5.82 3.34
N GLU A 55 2.09 -6.30 3.19
CA GLU A 55 1.81 -7.73 2.98
C GLU A 55 2.56 -8.26 1.76
N ARG A 56 2.51 -7.52 0.65
CA ARG A 56 3.22 -7.89 -0.58
C ARG A 56 4.72 -7.88 -0.38
N GLN A 57 5.28 -6.87 0.30
CA GLN A 57 6.71 -6.83 0.59
C GLN A 57 7.14 -8.05 1.42
N PHE A 58 6.40 -8.37 2.48
CA PHE A 58 6.74 -9.51 3.34
C PHE A 58 6.53 -10.85 2.64
N ARG A 59 5.56 -10.97 1.72
CA ARG A 59 5.40 -12.18 0.89
C ARG A 59 6.57 -12.41 -0.06
N HIS A 60 7.03 -11.36 -0.74
CA HIS A 60 8.22 -11.44 -1.58
C HIS A 60 9.45 -11.86 -0.77
N GLN A 61 9.65 -11.27 0.42
CA GLN A 61 10.75 -11.64 1.30
C GLN A 61 10.65 -13.07 1.83
N ALA A 62 9.44 -13.48 2.23
CA ALA A 62 9.22 -14.82 2.73
C ALA A 62 9.50 -15.88 1.65
N ALA A 63 9.03 -15.64 0.43
CA ALA A 63 9.30 -16.52 -0.70
C ALA A 63 10.80 -16.55 -1.07
N HIS A 64 11.44 -15.38 -1.17
CA HIS A 64 12.85 -15.26 -1.56
C HIS A 64 13.81 -15.87 -0.54
N ASN A 65 13.57 -15.65 0.76
CA ASN A 65 14.43 -16.15 1.83
C ASN A 65 14.00 -17.53 2.37
N ARG A 66 12.94 -18.13 1.82
CA ARG A 66 12.31 -19.37 2.33
C ARG A 66 11.92 -19.26 3.81
N GLU A 67 11.53 -18.07 4.26
CA GLU A 67 11.05 -17.83 5.63
C GLU A 67 9.60 -18.31 5.77
N ARG A 68 9.30 -19.03 6.86
CA ARG A 68 7.92 -19.37 7.22
C ARG A 68 7.36 -18.29 8.14
N GLY A 69 6.20 -17.74 7.79
CA GLY A 69 5.54 -16.74 8.63
C GLY A 69 4.28 -16.18 7.96
N PHE A 70 3.41 -15.61 8.79
CA PHE A 70 2.18 -14.99 8.33
C PHE A 70 2.44 -13.53 7.92
N SER A 71 2.63 -13.30 6.62
CA SER A 71 2.87 -11.97 6.06
C SER A 71 1.74 -10.98 6.35
N ILE A 72 0.51 -11.47 6.51
CA ILE A 72 -0.65 -10.63 6.80
C ILE A 72 -0.61 -10.02 8.21
N PHE A 73 -0.17 -10.77 9.22
CA PHE A 73 -0.01 -10.21 10.57
C PHE A 73 1.14 -9.20 10.60
N ARG A 74 2.26 -9.50 9.93
CA ARG A 74 3.37 -8.53 9.79
C ARG A 74 2.94 -7.23 9.12
N ALA A 75 2.01 -7.32 8.17
CA ALA A 75 1.45 -6.15 7.48
C ALA A 75 0.47 -5.35 8.35
N ALA A 76 -0.44 -6.04 9.05
CA ALA A 76 -1.34 -5.40 10.01
C ALA A 76 -0.57 -4.70 11.13
N PHE A 77 0.55 -5.30 11.55
CA PHE A 77 1.49 -4.77 12.52
C PHE A 77 2.70 -4.08 11.87
N SER A 78 2.51 -3.43 10.71
CA SER A 78 3.59 -2.77 9.96
C SER A 78 4.42 -1.80 10.79
N PHE A 79 3.83 -1.20 11.82
CA PHE A 79 4.52 -0.36 12.80
C PHE A 79 5.75 -1.05 13.41
N PHE A 80 5.67 -2.32 13.79
CA PHE A 80 6.80 -3.05 14.38
C PHE A 80 7.79 -3.56 13.32
N TYR A 81 7.31 -3.89 12.13
CA TYR A 81 8.11 -4.57 11.11
C TYR A 81 8.72 -3.65 10.04
N VAL A 82 8.35 -2.36 9.99
CA VAL A 82 8.90 -1.41 9.02
C VAL A 82 10.41 -1.24 9.15
N GLN A 83 10.95 -1.30 10.37
CA GLN A 83 12.39 -1.24 10.61
C GLN A 83 13.10 -2.49 10.04
N ASP A 84 12.55 -3.69 10.25
CA ASP A 84 13.09 -4.91 9.66
C ASP A 84 13.10 -4.86 8.13
N LEU A 85 12.00 -4.39 7.53
CA LEU A 85 11.91 -4.18 6.08
C LEU A 85 13.01 -3.23 5.60
N VAL A 86 13.19 -2.08 6.26
CA VAL A 86 14.23 -1.11 5.90
C VAL A 86 15.63 -1.68 6.05
N LEU A 87 15.93 -2.43 7.11
CA LEU A 87 17.22 -3.08 7.30
C LEU A 87 17.54 -4.06 6.16
N ARG A 88 16.53 -4.79 5.67
CA ARG A 88 16.68 -5.69 4.51
C ARG A 88 16.94 -4.90 3.23
N VAL A 89 16.25 -3.79 3.02
CA VAL A 89 16.49 -2.90 1.87
C VAL A 89 17.88 -2.27 1.93
N GLU A 90 18.34 -1.83 3.10
CA GLU A 90 19.70 -1.29 3.30
C GLU A 90 20.77 -2.35 2.97
N ARG A 91 20.60 -3.59 3.45
CA ARG A 91 21.49 -4.71 3.12
C ARG A 91 21.53 -5.01 1.62
N ALA A 92 20.36 -5.09 0.98
CA ALA A 92 20.28 -5.31 -0.47
C ALA A 92 20.91 -4.16 -1.25
N ARG A 93 20.72 -2.91 -0.81
CA ARG A 93 21.31 -1.71 -1.41
C ARG A 93 22.82 -1.69 -1.30
N ARG A 94 23.39 -2.06 -0.14
CA ARG A 94 24.85 -2.20 0.01
C ARG A 94 25.40 -3.26 -0.93
N ARG A 95 24.72 -4.41 -1.04
CA ARG A 95 25.13 -5.52 -1.90
C ARG A 95 25.06 -5.19 -3.39
N GLU A 96 23.94 -4.63 -3.86
CA GLU A 96 23.66 -4.45 -5.29
C GLU A 96 24.17 -3.11 -5.84
N LEU A 97 24.15 -2.04 -5.03
CA LEU A 97 24.50 -0.68 -5.47
C LEU A 97 25.83 -0.19 -4.90
N GLY A 98 26.39 -0.86 -3.89
CA GLY A 98 27.62 -0.39 -3.21
C GLY A 98 27.44 0.90 -2.41
N ILE A 99 26.20 1.27 -2.04
CA ILE A 99 25.92 2.55 -1.37
C ILE A 99 25.62 2.33 0.12
N GLU A 100 26.43 2.94 0.99
CA GLU A 100 26.36 2.74 2.43
C GLU A 100 25.50 3.76 3.21
N SER A 101 25.26 4.95 2.65
CA SER A 101 25.04 6.17 3.46
C SER A 101 23.65 6.83 3.37
N THR A 102 22.55 6.08 3.23
CA THR A 102 21.22 6.71 3.24
C THR A 102 20.44 6.34 4.48
N ASN A 103 19.87 7.36 5.12
CA ASN A 103 19.05 7.26 6.32
C ASN A 103 17.65 6.71 6.01
N LEU A 104 17.53 5.50 5.46
CA LEU A 104 16.23 4.85 5.27
C LEU A 104 15.54 4.62 6.61
N ARG A 105 16.32 4.35 7.67
CA ARG A 105 15.82 4.23 9.04
C ARG A 105 15.10 5.48 9.54
N SER A 106 15.54 6.67 9.15
CA SER A 106 14.85 7.91 9.50
C SER A 106 13.48 8.02 8.82
N PHE A 107 13.33 7.49 7.59
CA PHE A 107 12.02 7.43 6.93
C PHE A 107 11.10 6.40 7.59
N ALA A 108 11.63 5.25 8.04
CA ALA A 108 10.86 4.31 8.85
C ALA A 108 10.44 4.93 10.20
N ALA A 109 11.34 5.66 10.87
CA ALA A 109 11.03 6.39 12.10
C ALA A 109 9.96 7.46 11.87
N LEU A 110 10.05 8.21 10.78
CA LEU A 110 9.04 9.19 10.39
C LEU A 110 7.68 8.53 10.12
N TYR A 111 7.64 7.41 9.41
CA TYR A 111 6.41 6.64 9.20
C TYR A 111 5.78 6.19 10.52
N MET A 112 6.58 5.60 11.42
CA MET A 112 6.11 5.18 12.74
C MET A 112 5.57 6.37 13.55
N GLY A 113 6.30 7.49 13.57
CA GLY A 113 5.88 8.70 14.26
C GLY A 113 4.58 9.27 13.70
N LEU A 114 4.44 9.33 12.37
CA LEU A 114 3.21 9.78 11.72
C LEU A 114 2.02 8.88 12.06
N ILE A 115 2.17 7.56 12.02
CA ILE A 115 1.08 6.65 12.41
C ILE A 115 0.71 6.80 13.88
N LEU A 116 1.72 6.88 14.76
CA LEU A 116 1.47 6.99 16.19
C LEU A 116 0.74 8.29 16.54
N VAL A 117 1.20 9.41 16.01
CA VAL A 117 0.61 10.74 16.27
C VAL A 117 -0.74 10.89 15.57
N CYS A 118 -0.83 10.56 14.28
CA CYS A 118 -1.99 10.88 13.45
C CYS A 118 -3.11 9.83 13.54
N ARG A 119 -2.81 8.58 13.90
CA ARG A 119 -3.82 7.51 14.00
C ARG A 119 -3.97 6.96 15.42
N GLY A 120 -2.86 6.74 16.12
CA GLY A 120 -2.89 6.24 17.51
C GLY A 120 -3.33 7.29 18.52
N GLY A 121 -2.95 8.56 18.30
CA GLY A 121 -3.21 9.67 19.22
C GLY A 121 -4.58 10.33 19.08
N LEU A 122 -5.46 9.88 18.18
CA LEU A 122 -6.66 10.64 17.80
C LEU A 122 -7.59 10.94 18.99
N HIS A 123 -7.80 9.97 19.88
CA HIS A 123 -8.59 10.15 21.10
C HIS A 123 -7.93 11.11 22.12
N ILE A 124 -6.60 11.04 22.23
CA ILE A 124 -5.83 11.91 23.11
C ILE A 124 -5.82 13.35 22.56
N MET A 125 -5.69 13.51 21.23
CA MET A 125 -5.76 14.80 20.55
C MET A 125 -7.14 15.43 20.66
N TYR A 126 -8.21 14.63 20.53
CA TYR A 126 -9.58 15.10 20.76
C TYR A 126 -9.73 15.64 22.19
N PHE A 127 -9.30 14.86 23.18
CA PHE A 127 -9.43 15.24 24.58
C PHE A 127 -8.61 16.49 24.94
N LEU A 128 -7.43 16.68 24.36
CA LEU A 128 -6.50 17.76 24.73
C LEU A 128 -6.63 19.03 23.89
N LEU A 129 -6.93 18.91 22.60
CA LEU A 129 -6.79 20.00 21.62
C LEU A 129 -8.09 20.30 20.83
N GLY A 130 -9.16 19.52 21.04
CA GLY A 130 -10.46 19.73 20.41
C GLY A 130 -10.54 19.32 18.93
N ASP A 131 -11.66 19.64 18.30
CA ASP A 131 -12.05 19.11 16.98
C ASP A 131 -11.08 19.46 15.85
N TYR A 132 -10.54 20.68 15.85
CA TYR A 132 -9.59 21.13 14.82
C TYR A 132 -8.29 20.32 14.81
N ALA A 133 -7.83 19.89 15.98
CA ALA A 133 -6.62 19.07 16.08
C ALA A 133 -6.87 17.64 15.59
N VAL A 134 -8.08 17.11 15.78
CA VAL A 134 -8.48 15.82 15.21
C VAL A 134 -8.55 15.89 13.69
N ALA A 135 -9.15 16.93 13.14
CA ALA A 135 -9.21 17.15 11.69
C ALA A 135 -7.81 17.30 11.08
N ALA A 136 -6.93 18.06 11.74
CA ALA A 136 -5.54 18.21 11.33
C ALA A 136 -4.75 16.90 11.42
N GLY A 137 -4.94 16.12 12.50
CA GLY A 137 -4.34 14.80 12.66
C GLY A 137 -4.79 13.80 11.59
N PHE A 138 -6.10 13.78 11.28
CA PHE A 138 -6.64 12.96 10.20
C PHE A 138 -6.06 13.36 8.84
N ALA A 139 -6.03 14.67 8.52
CA ALA A 139 -5.45 15.18 7.29
C ALA A 139 -3.95 14.85 7.17
N ALA A 140 -3.18 14.99 8.25
CA ALA A 140 -1.78 14.58 8.29
C ALA A 140 -1.62 13.06 8.11
N GLY A 141 -2.54 12.28 8.66
CA GLY A 141 -2.62 10.83 8.49
C GLY A 141 -2.80 10.38 7.04
N LEU A 142 -3.40 11.21 6.17
CA LEU A 142 -3.50 10.92 4.73
C LEU A 142 -2.14 10.93 4.02
N PHE A 143 -1.11 11.53 4.64
CA PHE A 143 0.24 11.63 4.08
C PHE A 143 1.23 10.64 4.71
N THR A 144 0.77 9.63 5.46
CA THR A 144 1.64 8.56 6.01
C THR A 144 2.41 7.80 4.94
N PHE A 145 1.94 7.80 3.69
CA PHE A 145 2.60 7.16 2.55
C PHE A 145 3.89 7.87 2.09
N VAL A 146 4.10 9.14 2.44
CA VAL A 146 5.25 9.93 1.97
C VAL A 146 6.60 9.27 2.30
N PRO A 147 6.89 8.85 3.55
CA PRO A 147 8.09 8.07 3.86
C PRO A 147 8.14 6.73 3.10
N LEU A 148 7.01 6.05 2.91
CA LEU A 148 6.95 4.78 2.16
C LEU A 148 7.32 4.96 0.68
N VAL A 149 6.94 6.06 0.05
CA VAL A 149 7.34 6.38 -1.33
C VAL A 149 8.86 6.54 -1.44
N ARG A 150 9.52 7.10 -0.42
CA ARG A 150 10.99 7.16 -0.38
C ARG A 150 11.62 5.78 -0.26
N ILE A 151 11.06 4.92 0.60
CA ILE A 151 11.53 3.53 0.75
C ILE A 151 11.31 2.75 -0.57
N GLN A 152 10.13 2.86 -1.18
CA GLN A 152 9.81 2.18 -2.45
C GLN A 152 10.71 2.66 -3.60
N ARG A 153 11.12 3.94 -3.60
CA ARG A 153 12.07 4.45 -4.60
C ARG A 153 13.41 3.70 -4.51
N GLU A 154 13.91 3.45 -3.31
CA GLU A 154 15.15 2.69 -3.11
C GLU A 154 14.98 1.21 -3.46
N ILE A 155 13.85 0.59 -3.09
CA ILE A 155 13.50 -0.76 -3.53
C ILE A 155 13.53 -0.84 -5.06
N ASN A 156 12.87 0.10 -5.75
CA ASN A 156 12.84 0.14 -7.21
C ASN A 156 14.23 0.33 -7.83
N ARG A 157 15.15 1.06 -7.18
CA ARG A 157 16.54 1.22 -7.64
C ARG A 157 17.33 -0.08 -7.52
N VAL A 158 17.19 -0.79 -6.40
CA VAL A 158 17.80 -2.11 -6.19
C VAL A 158 17.28 -3.11 -7.22
N LEU A 159 15.96 -3.17 -7.43
CA LEU A 159 15.33 -4.06 -8.40
C LEU A 159 15.71 -3.72 -9.85
N ALA A 160 15.83 -2.44 -10.20
CA ALA A 160 16.22 -2.05 -11.55
C ALA A 160 17.61 -2.53 -11.94
N ARG A 161 18.52 -2.70 -10.98
CA ARG A 161 19.88 -3.19 -11.24
C ARG A 161 19.98 -4.71 -11.19
N SER A 162 19.34 -5.34 -10.22
CA SER A 162 19.40 -6.80 -10.01
C SER A 162 18.45 -7.58 -10.93
N HIS A 163 17.32 -6.99 -11.32
CA HIS A 163 16.25 -7.64 -12.08
C HIS A 163 15.65 -6.70 -13.15
N PRO A 164 16.43 -6.26 -14.15
CA PRO A 164 16.03 -5.23 -15.12
C PRO A 164 14.85 -5.65 -16.02
N GLN A 165 14.62 -6.96 -16.19
CA GLN A 165 13.51 -7.49 -16.99
C GLN A 165 12.15 -7.38 -16.27
N GLN A 166 12.12 -7.01 -14.99
CA GLN A 166 10.85 -6.77 -14.30
C GLN A 166 10.20 -5.45 -14.73
N GLY A 167 9.18 -5.60 -15.57
CA GLY A 167 8.31 -4.51 -15.97
C GLY A 167 7.58 -3.92 -14.77
N LYS A 168 7.67 -2.58 -14.63
CA LYS A 168 6.96 -1.81 -13.61
C LYS A 168 5.46 -2.04 -13.74
N ASN A 169 4.81 -2.48 -12.67
CA ASN A 169 3.35 -2.56 -12.63
C ASN A 169 2.77 -1.14 -12.57
N ARG A 170 2.35 -0.59 -13.73
CA ARG A 170 1.91 0.80 -13.87
C ARG A 170 0.40 0.98 -13.70
N LEU A 171 -0.40 0.02 -14.17
CA LEU A 171 -1.85 0.13 -14.15
C LEU A 171 -2.43 -0.41 -12.83
N PRO A 172 -3.48 0.24 -12.30
CA PRO A 172 -4.23 -0.33 -11.19
C PRO A 172 -5.03 -1.55 -11.68
N ARG A 173 -5.06 -2.61 -10.88
CA ARG A 173 -5.92 -3.78 -11.09
C ARG A 173 -7.34 -3.46 -10.63
N LEU A 174 -8.35 -4.15 -11.17
CA LEU A 174 -9.77 -3.93 -10.84
C LEU A 174 -10.06 -3.95 -9.32
N TRP A 175 -9.47 -4.91 -8.60
CA TRP A 175 -9.62 -5.00 -7.15
C TRP A 175 -8.97 -3.81 -6.40
N GLU A 176 -7.89 -3.22 -6.93
CA GLU A 176 -7.27 -2.01 -6.36
C GLU A 176 -8.19 -0.79 -6.55
N ILE A 177 -8.91 -0.73 -7.67
CA ILE A 177 -9.94 0.28 -7.91
C ILE A 177 -11.12 0.07 -6.95
N ALA A 178 -11.57 -1.17 -6.77
CA ALA A 178 -12.65 -1.49 -5.82
C ALA A 178 -12.29 -1.07 -4.38
N MET A 179 -11.07 -1.35 -3.93
CA MET A 179 -10.58 -0.87 -2.63
C MET A 179 -10.52 0.66 -2.56
N ALA A 180 -10.08 1.32 -3.63
CA ALA A 180 -10.04 2.78 -3.68
C ALA A 180 -11.45 3.37 -3.53
N VAL A 181 -12.45 2.82 -4.24
CA VAL A 181 -13.85 3.23 -4.12
C VAL A 181 -14.37 2.99 -2.70
N ALA A 182 -14.11 1.81 -2.13
CA ALA A 182 -14.52 1.47 -0.77
C ALA A 182 -13.87 2.39 0.28
N GLY A 183 -12.59 2.71 0.13
CA GLY A 183 -11.86 3.62 1.02
C GLY A 183 -12.42 5.04 0.97
N VAL A 184 -12.69 5.57 -0.22
CA VAL A 184 -13.35 6.87 -0.38
C VAL A 184 -14.74 6.88 0.26
N ALA A 185 -15.54 5.84 0.05
CA ALA A 185 -16.87 5.71 0.65
C ALA A 185 -16.80 5.64 2.20
N LEU A 186 -15.86 4.88 2.74
CA LEU A 186 -15.63 4.78 4.19
C LEU A 186 -15.21 6.12 4.79
N THR A 187 -14.34 6.86 4.10
CA THR A 187 -13.90 8.19 4.55
C THR A 187 -15.01 9.21 4.49
N TRP A 188 -15.86 9.16 3.46
CA TRP A 188 -17.08 9.95 3.42
C TRP A 188 -17.99 9.61 4.60
N TYR A 189 -18.22 8.33 4.87
CA TYR A 189 -19.03 7.91 6.02
C TYR A 189 -18.46 8.37 7.36
N LEU A 190 -17.17 8.13 7.61
CA LEU A 190 -16.52 8.48 8.88
C LEU A 190 -16.29 9.98 9.05
N GLY A 191 -16.12 10.74 7.96
CA GLY A 191 -15.89 12.18 8.00
C GLY A 191 -17.17 13.01 8.00
N TYR A 192 -18.20 12.57 7.28
CA TYR A 192 -19.47 13.30 7.14
C TYR A 192 -20.31 13.25 8.42
N TYR A 193 -20.48 12.07 9.03
CA TYR A 193 -21.30 11.88 10.22
C TYR A 193 -20.91 12.72 11.45
N PRO A 194 -19.62 12.82 11.85
CA PRO A 194 -19.25 13.66 12.99
C PRO A 194 -19.38 15.15 12.68
N LEU A 195 -19.18 15.57 11.42
CA LEU A 195 -19.27 16.98 11.02
C LEU A 195 -20.72 17.48 11.04
N THR A 196 -21.68 16.67 10.59
CA THR A 196 -23.10 17.01 10.67
C THR A 196 -23.61 16.98 12.10
N ALA A 197 -23.17 16.02 12.92
CA ALA A 197 -23.53 15.96 14.34
C ALA A 197 -23.00 17.17 15.13
N LEU A 198 -21.79 17.66 14.82
CA LEU A 198 -21.23 18.87 15.42
C LEU A 198 -22.00 20.14 15.02
N ILE A 199 -22.41 20.25 13.75
CA ILE A 199 -23.23 21.37 13.27
C ILE A 199 -24.58 21.39 14.01
N GLU A 200 -25.23 20.23 14.17
CA GLU A 200 -26.50 20.14 14.90
C GLU A 200 -26.36 20.52 16.38
N ILE A 201 -25.31 20.08 17.07
CA ILE A 201 -25.07 20.43 18.49
C ILE A 201 -24.80 21.94 18.65
N SER A 202 -24.10 22.58 17.70
CA SER A 202 -23.80 24.01 17.77
C SER A 202 -24.99 24.95 17.49
N LEU A 203 -26.10 24.41 16.98
CA LEU A 203 -27.32 25.15 16.66
C LEU A 203 -28.36 25.15 17.80
N PHE A 204 -28.06 24.48 18.92
CA PHE A 204 -28.86 24.45 20.15
C PHE A 204 -28.12 25.09 21.32
#